data_AF-A0A419V5U0-F1
#
_entry.id   AF-A0A419V5U0-F1
#
_cell.length_a   1.000
_cell.length_b   1.000
_cell.length_c   1.000
_cell.angle_alpha   90.00
_cell.angle_beta   90.00
_cell.angle_gamma   90.00
#
_symmetry.space_group_name_H-M   'P 1'
#
loop_
_entity.id
_entity.type
_entity.pdbx_description
1 polymer ?
#
loop_
_entity_poly.entity_id
_entity_poly.type
_entity_poly.pdbx_seq_one_letter_code
_entity_poly.pdbx_strand_id
1 'polypeptide(L)'
;MSVSIKVYEQGERLSEDIHEGTEAKPLFDLIDGSYSHLIIEDADAKKAKELSKEKDYRVICIDDTNGIGAETKTAGITEYVVEFDAELHRQLTSLIK
;
A
#
# COMPACT_ATOMS: atom_id res chain seq x y z
N MET A 1 -15.44 4.26 0.94
CA MET A 1 -13.99 4.40 0.70
C MET A 1 -13.29 3.92 1.93
N SER A 2 -12.43 2.93 1.77
CA SER A 2 -11.59 2.40 2.84
C SER A 2 -10.18 2.22 2.28
N VAL A 3 -9.16 2.49 3.08
CA VAL A 3 -7.77 2.23 2.70
C VAL A 3 -7.29 1.01 3.43
N SER A 4 -6.63 0.10 2.72
CA SER A 4 -5.93 -1.02 3.32
C SER A 4 -4.42 -0.81 3.20
N ILE A 5 -3.72 -0.89 4.32
CA ILE A 5 -2.26 -0.92 4.39
C ILE A 5 -1.85 -2.34 4.76
N LYS A 6 -1.17 -3.03 3.84
CA LYS A 6 -0.71 -4.42 4.01
C LYS A 6 0.81 -4.45 4.02
N VAL A 7 1.41 -5.12 4.99
CA VAL A 7 2.86 -5.31 5.05
C VAL A 7 3.19 -6.74 4.66
N TYR A 8 4.08 -6.92 3.69
CA TYR A 8 4.57 -8.23 3.27
C TYR A 8 6.08 -8.36 3.51
N GLU A 9 6.52 -9.55 3.87
CA GLU A 9 7.93 -9.92 4.03
C GLU A 9 8.13 -11.34 3.52
N GLN A 10 9.10 -11.56 2.63
CA GLN A 10 9.44 -12.90 2.11
C GLN A 10 8.25 -13.67 1.50
N GLY A 11 7.25 -12.95 0.97
CA GLY A 11 6.02 -13.52 0.43
C GLY A 11 4.98 -13.90 1.47
N GLU A 12 5.16 -13.53 2.74
CA GLU A 12 4.15 -13.67 3.79
C GLU A 12 3.57 -12.31 4.16
N ARG A 13 2.27 -12.28 4.49
CA ARG A 13 1.60 -11.06 4.95
C ARG A 13 1.79 -10.94 6.46
N LEU A 14 2.52 -9.92 6.90
CA LEU A 14 2.80 -9.68 8.31
C LEU A 14 1.68 -8.91 9.01
N SER A 15 1.14 -7.87 8.36
CA SER A 15 0.03 -7.06 8.89
C SER A 15 -0.93 -6.67 7.78
N GLU A 16 -2.18 -6.42 8.17
CA GLU A 16 -3.20 -5.81 7.35
C GLU A 16 -4.03 -4.89 8.24
N ASP A 17 -3.97 -3.60 7.94
CA ASP A 17 -4.68 -2.54 8.63
C ASP A 17 -5.68 -1.94 7.64
N ILE A 18 -6.97 -2.09 7.93
CA ILE A 18 -8.07 -1.60 7.09
C ILE A 18 -8.71 -0.41 7.79
N HIS A 19 -8.74 0.72 7.10
CA HIS A 19 -9.23 1.98 7.62
C HIS A 19 -10.43 2.45 6.81
N GLU A 20 -11.63 2.26 7.37
CA GLU A 20 -12.88 2.66 6.76
C GLU A 20 -13.10 4.17 6.84
N GLY A 21 -13.68 4.76 5.79
CA GLY A 21 -13.96 6.21 5.74
C GLY A 21 -12.74 7.09 5.47
N THR A 22 -11.60 6.48 5.13
CA THR A 22 -10.34 7.18 4.82
C THR A 22 -10.17 7.34 3.31
N GLU A 23 -9.69 8.51 2.88
CA GLU A 23 -9.32 8.76 1.49
C GLU A 23 -7.87 8.33 1.23
N ALA A 24 -7.62 7.57 0.16
CA ALA A 24 -6.26 7.14 -0.20
C ALA A 24 -5.39 8.28 -0.77
N LYS A 25 -6.03 9.31 -1.34
CA LYS A 25 -5.36 10.45 -1.98
C LYS A 25 -4.27 11.12 -1.13
N PRO A 26 -4.50 11.52 0.14
CA PRO A 26 -3.44 12.11 0.97
C PRO A 26 -2.27 11.16 1.26
N LEU A 27 -2.51 9.85 1.29
CA LEU A 27 -1.46 8.86 1.49
C LEU A 27 -0.60 8.74 0.23
N PHE A 28 -1.23 8.72 -0.95
CA PHE A 28 -0.54 8.71 -2.23
C PHE A 28 0.25 10.00 -2.48
N ASP A 29 -0.29 11.17 -2.11
CA ASP A 29 0.41 12.45 -2.22
C ASP A 29 1.66 12.50 -1.32
N LEU A 30 1.58 11.96 -0.10
CA LEU A 30 2.74 11.81 0.78
C LEU A 30 3.83 10.94 0.13
N ILE A 31 3.43 9.81 -0.46
CA ILE A 31 4.35 8.88 -1.11
C ILE A 31 5.00 9.54 -2.32
N ASP A 32 4.22 10.09 -3.25
CA ASP A 32 4.74 10.72 -4.46
C ASP A 32 5.66 11.92 -4.12
N GLY A 33 5.27 12.72 -3.13
CA GLY A 33 6.01 13.92 -2.74
C GLY A 33 7.30 13.64 -1.97
N SER A 34 7.27 12.75 -0.97
CA SER A 34 8.40 12.56 -0.03
C SER A 34 9.08 11.21 -0.15
N TYR A 35 8.38 10.18 -0.62
CA TYR A 35 8.84 8.79 -0.63
C TYR A 35 8.80 8.15 -2.01
N SER A 36 8.83 8.96 -3.08
CA SER A 36 8.74 8.46 -4.46
C SER A 36 9.91 7.56 -4.85
N HIS A 37 11.04 7.74 -4.19
CA HIS A 37 12.21 6.87 -4.32
C HIS A 37 12.04 5.48 -3.69
N LEU A 38 11.06 5.30 -2.79
CA LEU A 38 10.70 4.00 -2.22
C LEU A 38 9.66 3.26 -3.04
N ILE A 39 9.04 3.91 -4.03
CA ILE A 39 8.07 3.27 -4.92
C ILE A 39 8.82 2.22 -5.74
N ILE A 40 8.50 0.95 -5.48
CA ILE A 40 9.07 -0.18 -6.20
C ILE A 40 8.35 -0.32 -7.54
N GLU A 41 7.01 -0.38 -7.50
CA GLU A 41 6.17 -0.50 -8.67
C GLU A 41 4.74 -0.02 -8.39
N ASP A 42 4.10 0.50 -9.43
CA ASP A 42 2.64 0.60 -9.52
C ASP A 42 2.06 -0.80 -9.79
N ALA A 43 1.76 -1.55 -8.72
CA ALA A 43 1.44 -2.97 -8.81
C ALA A 43 0.44 -3.45 -7.76
N ASP A 44 -0.34 -4.46 -8.13
CA ASP A 44 -1.32 -5.14 -7.25
C ASP A 44 -0.63 -5.90 -6.11
N ALA A 45 -1.33 -6.06 -4.98
CA ALA A 45 -0.88 -6.80 -3.79
C ALA A 45 -0.28 -8.19 -4.08
N LYS A 46 -0.71 -8.89 -5.13
CA LYS A 46 -0.14 -10.18 -5.54
C LYS A 46 1.30 -10.05 -6.02
N LYS A 47 1.59 -9.01 -6.80
CA LYS A 47 2.96 -8.69 -7.25
C LYS A 47 3.83 -8.23 -6.09
N ALA A 48 3.30 -7.41 -5.17
CA ALA A 48 4.01 -7.00 -3.95
C ALA A 48 4.50 -8.22 -3.15
N LYS A 49 3.64 -9.23 -3.00
CA LYS A 49 3.96 -10.50 -2.36
C LYS A 49 5.06 -11.25 -3.10
N GLU A 50 4.97 -11.39 -4.42
CA GLU A 50 6.01 -12.06 -5.23
C GLU A 50 7.34 -11.32 -5.14
N LEU A 51 7.35 -9.99 -5.24
CA LEU A 51 8.54 -9.15 -5.11
C LEU A 51 9.20 -9.29 -3.74
N SER A 52 8.42 -9.27 -2.65
CA SER A 52 8.93 -9.47 -1.30
C SER A 52 9.64 -10.82 -1.13
N LYS A 53 9.17 -11.84 -1.87
CA LYS A 53 9.74 -13.19 -1.87
C LYS A 53 10.99 -13.30 -2.74
N GLU A 54 10.97 -12.74 -3.95
CA GLU A 54 12.09 -12.83 -4.89
C GLU A 54 13.30 -12.02 -4.44
N LYS A 55 13.07 -10.91 -3.74
CA LYS A 55 14.13 -9.98 -3.35
C LYS A 55 14.51 -10.03 -1.88
N ASP A 56 13.85 -10.86 -1.07
CA ASP A 56 14.02 -10.91 0.40
C ASP A 56 13.79 -9.52 1.04
N TYR A 57 12.80 -8.77 0.55
CA TYR A 57 12.50 -7.43 1.04
C TYR A 57 11.15 -7.37 1.75
N ARG A 58 11.07 -6.46 2.72
CA ARG A 58 9.81 -6.07 3.34
C ARG A 58 9.20 -4.93 2.54
N VAL A 59 7.92 -5.02 2.21
CA VAL A 59 7.20 -4.05 1.38
C VAL A 59 5.88 -3.65 2.02
N ILE A 60 5.44 -2.43 1.75
CA ILE A 60 4.13 -1.90 2.15
C ILE A 60 3.30 -1.77 0.88
N CYS A 61 2.11 -2.39 0.89
CA CYS A 61 1.11 -2.28 -0.16
C CYS A 61 -0.03 -1.43 0.38
N ILE A 62 -0.40 -0.38 -0.35
CA ILE A 62 -1.45 0.56 0.05
C ILE A 62 -2.52 0.54 -1.02
N ASP A 63 -3.75 0.23 -0.64
CA ASP A 63 -4.83 -0.18 -1.53
C ASP A 63 -6.11 0.59 -1.18
N ASP A 64 -6.70 1.29 -2.16
CA ASP A 64 -8.01 1.93 -2.01
C ASP A 64 -9.13 0.89 -2.19
N THR A 65 -9.32 0.05 -1.19
CA THR A 65 -10.47 -0.86 -1.13
C THR A 65 -11.74 -0.09 -0.79
N ASN A 66 -12.54 0.28 -1.80
CA ASN A 66 -13.96 0.48 -1.54
C ASN A 66 -14.54 -0.82 -0.97
N GLY A 67 -14.87 -0.79 0.33
CA GLY A 67 -15.21 -1.96 1.13
C GLY A 67 -16.04 -3.03 0.40
N ILE A 68 -15.50 -4.25 0.40
CA ILE A 68 -16.18 -5.50 0.11
C ILE A 68 -16.88 -5.55 -1.28
N GLY A 69 -16.12 -5.97 -2.30
CA GLY A 69 -16.68 -6.76 -3.40
C GLY A 69 -17.35 -6.03 -4.57
N ALA A 70 -16.94 -4.82 -4.93
CA ALA A 70 -17.43 -4.19 -6.16
C ALA A 70 -16.40 -4.34 -7.30
N GLU A 71 -16.75 -5.17 -8.27
CA GLU A 71 -16.15 -5.15 -9.60
C GLU A 71 -16.05 -3.72 -10.15
N THR A 72 -14.95 -3.43 -10.84
CA THR A 72 -14.87 -2.74 -12.16
C THR A 72 -13.88 -1.57 -12.22
N LYS A 73 -12.78 -1.83 -12.95
CA LYS A 73 -12.00 -0.98 -13.88
C LYS A 73 -12.22 0.54 -13.84
N THR A 74 -11.12 1.32 -13.83
CA THR A 74 -10.58 2.12 -14.98
C THR A 74 -9.38 2.99 -14.54
N ALA A 75 -8.18 2.70 -15.07
CA ALA A 75 -7.03 3.59 -15.35
C ALA A 75 -6.70 4.77 -14.41
N GLY A 76 -6.62 4.53 -13.10
CA GLY A 76 -5.93 5.40 -12.16
C GLY A 76 -5.30 4.50 -11.11
N ILE A 77 -4.01 4.68 -10.85
CA ILE A 77 -3.25 3.89 -9.87
C ILE A 77 -4.04 3.84 -8.55
N THR A 78 -4.57 2.66 -8.20
CA THR A 78 -5.35 2.43 -6.97
C THR A 78 -4.50 1.78 -5.88
N GLU A 79 -3.29 1.35 -6.23
CA GLU A 79 -2.40 0.60 -5.36
C GLU A 79 -0.95 1.07 -5.51
N TYR A 80 -0.25 1.30 -4.40
CA TYR A 80 1.21 1.51 -4.41
C TYR A 80 1.92 0.39 -3.67
N VAL A 81 3.01 -0.09 -4.26
CA VAL A 81 3.99 -0.95 -3.58
C VAL A 81 5.24 -0.15 -3.33
N VAL A 82 5.51 0.09 -2.05
CA VAL A 82 6.70 0.80 -1.59
C VAL A 82 7.56 -0.12 -0.76
N GLU A 83 8.86 0.12 -0.77
CA GLU A 83 9.78 -0.53 0.17
C GLU A 83 9.37 -0.17 1.61
N PHE A 84 9.46 -1.14 2.51
CA PHE A 84 9.11 -0.90 3.91
C PHE A 84 10.10 0.07 4.52
N ASP A 85 9.59 1.25 4.84
CA ASP A 85 10.26 2.22 5.69
C ASP A 85 9.42 2.44 6.95
N ALA A 86 10.09 2.39 8.10
CA ALA A 86 9.42 2.49 9.41
C ALA A 86 8.85 3.89 9.66
N GLU A 87 9.47 4.94 9.11
CA GLU A 87 8.98 6.31 9.21
C GLU A 87 7.75 6.51 8.32
N LEU A 88 7.82 6.06 7.07
CA LEU A 88 6.69 6.06 6.15
C LEU A 88 5.50 5.30 6.74
N HIS A 89 5.70 4.07 7.22
CA HIS A 89 4.63 3.28 7.85
C HIS A 89 3.97 4.02 9.03
N ARG A 90 4.79 4.70 9.84
CA ARG A 90 4.29 5.50 10.97
C ARG A 90 3.53 6.74 10.50
N GLN A 91 3.96 7.40 9.43
CA GLN A 91 3.26 8.56 8.88
C GLN A 91 1.94 8.16 8.22
N LEU A 92 1.94 7.07 7.44
CA LEU A 92 0.72 6.51 6.85
C LEU A 92 -0.30 6.17 7.93
N THR A 93 0.09 5.43 8.95
CA THR A 93 -0.81 5.08 10.07
C THR A 93 -1.21 6.30 10.92
N SER A 94 -0.39 7.36 11.00
CA SER A 94 -0.75 8.60 11.71
C SER A 94 -1.68 9.52 10.91
N LEU A 95 -1.65 9.45 9.57
CA LEU A 95 -2.55 10.20 8.70
C LEU A 95 -3.97 9.65 8.76
N ILE A 96 -4.12 8.41 9.20
CA ILE A 96 -5.39 7.72 9.30
C ILE A 96 -5.84 7.69 10.78
N LYS A 97 -6.99 8.29 11.08
CA LYS A 97 -7.54 8.40 12.45
C LYS A 97 -8.74 7.51 12.66
#